data_AF-A0A6J4JH49-F1
#
_entry.id   AF-A0A6J4JH49-F1
#
_cell.length_a   1.000
_cell.length_b   1.000
_cell.length_c   1.000
_cell.angle_alpha   90.00
_cell.angle_beta   90.00
_cell.angle_gamma   90.00
#
_symmetry.space_group_name_H-M   'P 1'
#
loop_
_entity.id
_entity.type
_entity.pdbx_description
1 polymer ?
#
loop_
_entity_poly.entity_id
_entity_poly.type
_entity_poly.pdbx_seq_one_letter_code
_entity_poly.pdbx_strand_id
1 'polypeptide(L)'
;MAGTVGKGAERPSSWVAAERRSVPVRDNGIGEALRIYYTRYLLIGIPFLLAVGAAGSYLLFDDGRSRWDLHLFVAVTLMIAGCWIGGWIYKAKRLKPRAELGWGEVLIALNKSDRKSMLRQIAGKDPVDPRRLNVARAVAVQLRESNATMLLYLPVAVAFLSPARRVWWYAIPMGTLLSVFIYTLIRDFRRQGRFLEKTSHSDSR
;
A
#
# COMPACT_ATOMS: atom_id res chain seq x y z
N MET A 1 33.17 -38.35 25.84
CA MET A 1 31.81 -38.48 25.28
C MET A 1 30.94 -37.38 25.89
N ALA A 2 30.79 -36.26 25.18
CA ALA A 2 29.99 -35.13 25.64
C ALA A 2 28.59 -35.24 25.04
N GLY A 3 27.60 -35.53 25.89
CA GLY A 3 26.20 -35.58 25.50
C GLY A 3 25.70 -34.18 25.15
N THR A 4 25.24 -34.01 23.92
CA THR A 4 24.43 -32.86 23.51
C THR A 4 23.09 -32.95 24.22
N VAL A 5 22.98 -32.28 25.36
CA VAL A 5 21.72 -32.06 26.07
C VAL A 5 20.74 -31.45 25.08
N GLY A 6 19.71 -32.22 24.74
CA GLY A 6 18.62 -31.77 23.89
C GLY A 6 17.99 -30.52 24.49
N LYS A 7 18.09 -29.41 23.76
CA LYS A 7 17.24 -28.24 23.98
C LYS A 7 15.81 -28.71 23.83
N GLY A 8 15.14 -28.93 24.95
CA GLY A 8 13.69 -29.10 25.02
C GLY A 8 13.05 -27.98 24.20
N ALA A 9 12.13 -28.38 23.32
CA ALA A 9 11.44 -27.51 22.40
C ALA A 9 10.50 -26.55 23.15
N GLU A 10 11.05 -25.53 23.81
CA GLU A 10 10.29 -24.34 24.19
C GLU A 10 9.75 -23.75 22.89
N ARG A 11 8.41 -23.68 22.76
CA ARG A 11 7.79 -22.81 21.76
C ARG A 11 8.41 -21.42 21.98
N PRO A 12 9.20 -20.88 21.05
CA PRO A 12 9.97 -19.69 21.35
C PRO A 12 8.99 -18.54 21.61
N SER A 13 9.20 -17.81 22.69
CA SER A 13 8.39 -16.69 23.18
C SER A 13 7.92 -15.70 22.11
N SER A 14 8.62 -15.64 20.97
CA SER A 14 8.26 -14.91 19.76
C SER A 14 6.86 -15.23 19.22
N TRP A 15 6.44 -16.50 19.21
CA TRP A 15 5.13 -16.90 18.68
C TRP A 15 3.99 -16.48 19.60
N VAL A 16 4.20 -16.57 20.91
CA VAL A 16 3.22 -16.09 21.90
C VAL A 16 3.05 -14.58 21.79
N ALA A 17 4.14 -13.83 21.58
CA ALA A 17 4.08 -12.39 21.36
C ALA A 17 3.38 -12.03 20.03
N ALA A 18 3.65 -12.79 18.96
CA ALA A 18 3.01 -12.59 17.66
C ALA A 18 1.49 -12.86 17.71
N GLU A 19 1.08 -13.91 18.43
CA GLU A 19 -0.32 -14.27 18.63
C GLU A 19 -1.08 -13.24 19.47
N ARG A 20 -0.47 -12.72 20.54
CA ARG A 20 -1.06 -11.60 21.30
C ARG A 20 -1.29 -10.36 20.44
N ARG A 21 -0.44 -10.11 19.43
CA ARG A 21 -0.57 -8.97 18.51
C ARG A 21 -1.54 -9.22 17.36
N SER A 22 -1.92 -10.47 17.08
CA SER A 22 -2.80 -10.81 15.95
C SER A 22 -4.29 -10.60 16.25
N VAL A 23 -4.68 -10.47 17.52
CA VAL A 23 -6.04 -10.11 17.94
C VAL A 23 -6.08 -8.60 18.19
N PRO A 24 -6.97 -7.78 17.58
CA PRO A 24 -8.08 -8.09 16.69
C PRO A 24 -7.81 -7.66 15.23
N VAL A 25 -7.00 -8.40 14.46
CA VAL A 25 -6.64 -7.96 13.10
C VAL A 25 -7.69 -8.40 12.07
N ARG A 26 -8.28 -7.45 11.33
CA ARG A 26 -9.32 -7.70 10.31
C ARG A 26 -9.22 -6.78 9.10
N ASP A 27 -9.54 -7.31 7.92
CA ASP A 27 -9.74 -6.55 6.67
C ASP A 27 -11.24 -6.36 6.43
N ASN A 28 -11.71 -5.14 6.61
CA ASN A 28 -13.11 -4.74 6.47
C ASN A 28 -13.38 -4.09 5.10
N GLY A 29 -12.61 -4.43 4.06
CA GLY A 29 -12.86 -3.98 2.68
C GLY A 29 -11.85 -2.94 2.17
N ILE A 30 -10.56 -3.12 2.46
CA ILE A 30 -9.47 -2.27 1.96
C ILE A 30 -9.49 -2.21 0.42
N GLY A 31 -9.74 -3.34 -0.24
CA GLY A 31 -9.79 -3.44 -1.71
C GLY A 31 -10.84 -2.53 -2.34
N GLU A 32 -12.04 -2.52 -1.80
CA GLU A 32 -13.12 -1.65 -2.30
C GLU A 32 -12.80 -0.17 -2.06
N ALA A 33 -12.05 0.14 -0.99
CA ALA A 33 -11.65 1.51 -0.68
C ALA A 33 -10.71 2.07 -1.74
N LEU A 34 -9.72 1.27 -2.15
CA LEU A 34 -8.82 1.63 -3.23
C LEU A 34 -9.55 1.74 -4.56
N ARG A 35 -10.46 0.80 -4.86
CA ARG A 35 -11.23 0.84 -6.10
C ARG A 35 -12.01 2.16 -6.21
N ILE A 36 -12.73 2.54 -5.17
CA ILE A 36 -13.48 3.81 -5.12
C ILE A 36 -12.55 5.01 -5.27
N TYR A 37 -11.38 4.98 -4.62
CA TYR A 37 -10.39 6.06 -4.75
C TYR A 37 -9.96 6.27 -6.21
N TYR A 38 -9.52 5.21 -6.89
CA TYR A 38 -9.02 5.32 -8.27
C TYR A 38 -10.12 5.61 -9.30
N THR A 39 -11.31 5.02 -9.12
CA THR A 39 -12.40 5.15 -10.10
C THR A 39 -13.23 6.42 -9.95
N ARG A 40 -13.28 7.00 -8.75
CA ARG A 40 -14.10 8.20 -8.48
C ARG A 40 -13.26 9.39 -8.08
N TYR A 41 -12.52 9.30 -6.98
CA TYR A 41 -11.83 10.46 -6.40
C TYR A 41 -10.70 10.96 -7.29
N LEU A 42 -9.89 10.05 -7.81
CA LEU A 42 -8.76 10.41 -8.67
C LEU A 42 -9.23 10.86 -10.05
N LEU A 43 -10.19 10.13 -10.64
CA LEU A 43 -10.72 10.43 -11.97
C LEU A 43 -11.41 11.79 -12.05
N ILE A 44 -12.11 12.21 -10.99
CA ILE A 44 -12.78 13.51 -10.92
C ILE A 44 -11.82 14.59 -10.38
N GLY A 45 -11.04 14.25 -9.35
CA GLY A 45 -10.18 15.20 -8.64
C GLY A 45 -9.04 15.74 -9.50
N ILE A 46 -8.39 14.90 -10.32
CA ILE A 46 -7.27 15.35 -11.17
C ILE A 46 -7.72 16.41 -12.19
N PRO A 47 -8.72 16.16 -13.06
CA PRO A 47 -9.19 17.17 -14.01
C PRO A 47 -9.69 18.43 -13.32
N PHE A 48 -10.38 18.29 -12.19
CA PHE A 48 -10.86 19.44 -11.41
C PHE A 48 -9.70 20.31 -10.91
N LEU A 49 -8.68 19.72 -10.27
CA LEU A 49 -7.53 20.46 -9.76
C LEU A 49 -6.72 21.10 -10.89
N LEU A 50 -6.55 20.41 -12.02
CA LEU A 50 -5.88 20.96 -13.20
C LEU A 50 -6.65 22.16 -13.77
N ALA A 51 -7.97 22.03 -13.93
CA ALA A 51 -8.82 23.12 -14.43
C ALA A 51 -8.81 24.33 -13.50
N VAL A 52 -8.97 24.11 -12.19
CA VAL A 52 -8.95 25.18 -11.18
C VAL A 52 -7.59 25.87 -11.14
N GLY A 53 -6.48 25.12 -11.19
CA GLY A 53 -5.15 25.71 -11.16
C GLY A 53 -4.80 26.47 -12.44
N ALA A 54 -5.19 25.94 -13.61
CA ALA A 54 -5.01 26.62 -14.89
C ALA A 54 -5.84 27.91 -14.96
N ALA A 55 -7.15 27.82 -14.68
CA ALA A 55 -8.04 28.98 -14.70
C ALA A 55 -7.66 30.02 -13.63
N GLY A 56 -7.36 29.58 -12.41
CA GLY A 56 -6.95 30.47 -11.33
C GLY A 56 -5.63 31.19 -11.64
N SER A 57 -4.64 30.49 -12.18
CA SER A 57 -3.38 31.12 -12.58
C SER A 57 -3.55 32.06 -13.78
N TYR A 58 -4.44 31.75 -14.72
CA TYR A 58 -4.77 32.63 -15.83
C TYR A 58 -5.35 33.95 -15.31
N LEU A 59 -6.35 33.89 -14.44
CA LEU A 59 -6.97 35.10 -13.88
C LEU A 59 -6.03 35.95 -13.01
N LEU A 60 -5.07 35.33 -12.32
CA LEU A 60 -4.18 36.03 -11.39
C LEU A 60 -2.89 36.57 -12.02
N PHE A 61 -2.41 35.94 -13.09
CA PHE A 61 -1.07 36.20 -13.65
C PHE A 61 -1.06 36.52 -15.15
N ASP A 62 -2.20 36.64 -15.82
CA ASP A 62 -2.24 37.03 -17.22
C ASP A 62 -1.85 38.52 -17.37
N ASP A 63 -0.65 38.75 -17.90
CA ASP A 63 -0.11 40.06 -18.26
C ASP A 63 -0.32 40.39 -19.75
N GLY A 64 -1.18 39.63 -20.44
CA GLY A 64 -1.42 39.73 -21.87
C GLY A 64 -0.38 38.99 -22.72
N ARG A 65 0.66 38.39 -22.11
CA ARG A 65 1.54 37.42 -22.78
C ARG A 65 1.08 36.03 -22.41
N SER A 66 0.69 35.25 -23.42
CA SER A 66 0.25 33.87 -23.26
C SER A 66 1.37 32.96 -22.74
N ARG A 67 1.57 32.89 -21.41
CA ARG A 67 2.56 32.07 -20.72
C ARG A 67 1.97 30.71 -20.30
N TRP A 68 1.52 29.92 -21.28
CA TRP A 68 0.90 28.60 -21.03
C TRP A 68 1.76 27.68 -20.15
N ASP A 69 3.08 27.74 -20.28
CA ASP A 69 4.00 26.95 -19.46
C ASP A 69 3.85 27.26 -17.95
N LEU A 70 3.64 28.54 -17.59
CA LEU A 70 3.43 28.95 -16.19
C LEU A 70 2.09 28.44 -15.68
N HIS A 71 1.02 28.59 -16.46
CA HIS A 71 -0.32 28.16 -16.05
C HIS A 71 -0.39 26.64 -15.86
N LEU A 72 0.24 25.88 -16.76
CA LEU A 72 0.39 24.43 -16.64
C LEU A 72 1.21 24.05 -15.42
N PHE A 73 2.32 24.75 -15.15
CA PHE A 73 3.14 24.50 -13.96
C PHE A 73 2.35 24.70 -12.66
N VAL A 74 1.59 25.80 -12.55
CA VAL A 74 0.73 26.06 -11.38
C VAL A 74 -0.37 25.00 -11.27
N ALA A 75 -1.02 24.65 -12.38
CA ALA A 75 -2.05 23.60 -12.41
C ALA A 75 -1.53 22.24 -11.93
N VAL A 76 -0.37 21.81 -12.43
CA VAL A 76 0.27 20.55 -12.03
C VAL A 76 0.69 20.59 -10.56
N THR A 77 1.25 21.71 -10.10
CA THR A 77 1.65 21.86 -8.69
C THR A 77 0.44 21.79 -7.76
N LEU A 78 -0.66 22.47 -8.10
CA LEU A 78 -1.91 22.40 -7.36
C LEU A 78 -2.50 20.99 -7.38
N MET A 79 -2.45 20.30 -8.52
CA MET A 79 -2.85 18.90 -8.64
C MET A 79 -2.03 17.99 -7.72
N ILE A 80 -0.70 18.12 -7.71
CA ILE A 80 0.19 17.33 -6.84
C ILE A 80 -0.13 17.58 -5.36
N ALA A 81 -0.24 18.84 -4.94
CA ALA A 81 -0.56 19.21 -3.57
C ALA A 81 -1.95 18.70 -3.16
N GLY A 82 -2.95 18.86 -4.04
CA GLY A 82 -4.32 18.39 -3.81
C GLY A 82 -4.41 16.86 -3.73
N CYS A 83 -3.70 16.13 -4.59
CA CYS A 83 -3.60 14.67 -4.52
C CYS A 83 -2.91 14.19 -3.24
N TRP A 84 -1.87 14.89 -2.78
CA TRP A 84 -1.18 14.56 -1.53
C TRP A 84 -2.09 14.77 -0.31
N ILE A 85 -2.69 15.95 -0.18
CA ILE A 85 -3.60 16.30 0.92
C ILE A 85 -4.86 15.42 0.87
N GLY A 86 -5.47 15.29 -0.31
CA GLY A 86 -6.65 14.45 -0.52
C GLY A 86 -6.38 12.98 -0.24
N GLY A 87 -5.24 12.46 -0.68
CA GLY A 87 -4.77 11.10 -0.37
C GLY A 87 -4.60 10.89 1.14
N TRP A 88 -4.00 11.85 1.84
CA TRP A 88 -3.84 11.78 3.30
C TRP A 88 -5.18 11.79 4.05
N ILE A 89 -6.09 12.68 3.66
CA ILE A 89 -7.45 12.73 4.21
C ILE A 89 -8.20 11.43 3.91
N TYR A 90 -8.10 10.91 2.69
CA TYR A 90 -8.73 9.66 2.30
C TYR A 90 -8.17 8.47 3.09
N LYS A 91 -6.85 8.44 3.30
CA LYS A 91 -6.20 7.44 4.16
C LYS A 91 -6.83 7.45 5.55
N ALA A 92 -6.89 8.62 6.19
CA ALA A 92 -7.38 8.76 7.54
C ALA A 92 -8.88 8.43 7.68
N LYS A 93 -9.72 8.91 6.75
CA LYS A 93 -11.18 8.82 6.86
C LYS A 93 -11.81 7.59 6.22
N ARG A 94 -11.16 6.99 5.22
CA ARG A 94 -11.77 5.93 4.38
C ARG A 94 -10.96 4.65 4.33
N LEU A 95 -9.62 4.74 4.28
CA LEU A 95 -8.77 3.55 4.19
C LEU A 95 -8.50 2.92 5.56
N LYS A 96 -7.97 3.70 6.50
CA LYS A 96 -7.59 3.24 7.85
C LYS A 96 -8.74 2.58 8.61
N PRO A 97 -9.98 3.12 8.61
CA PRO A 97 -11.10 2.48 9.31
C PRO A 97 -11.51 1.11 8.72
N ARG A 98 -11.04 0.75 7.52
CA ARG A 98 -11.31 -0.55 6.90
C ARG A 98 -10.24 -1.59 7.21
N ALA A 99 -9.26 -1.25 8.04
CA ALA A 99 -8.26 -2.18 8.53
C ALA A 99 -8.20 -2.06 10.06
N GLU A 100 -8.57 -3.13 10.75
CA GLU A 100 -8.25 -3.25 12.17
C GLU A 100 -6.83 -3.78 12.25
N LEU A 101 -5.88 -2.89 12.50
CA LEU A 101 -4.50 -3.24 12.76
C LEU A 101 -4.37 -3.26 14.28
N GLY A 102 -4.10 -4.42 14.87
CA GLY A 102 -3.94 -4.57 16.31
C GLY A 102 -2.80 -3.71 16.87
N TRP A 103 -2.39 -4.01 18.10
CA TRP A 103 -1.55 -3.12 18.90
C TRP A 103 -0.09 -2.99 18.42
N GLY A 104 0.30 -3.72 17.38
CA GLY A 104 1.62 -3.59 16.77
C GLY A 104 1.83 -4.50 15.58
N GLU A 105 2.95 -4.31 14.87
CA GLU A 105 3.34 -5.17 13.77
C GLU A 105 3.65 -6.58 14.29
N VAL A 106 2.93 -7.56 13.75
CA VAL A 106 3.07 -8.97 14.10
C VAL A 106 4.43 -9.50 13.61
N LEU A 107 4.90 -8.99 12.47
CA LEU A 107 6.18 -9.38 11.87
C LEU A 107 7.39 -9.04 12.73
N ILE A 108 7.33 -8.01 13.56
CA ILE A 108 8.44 -7.60 14.43
C ILE A 108 8.65 -8.60 15.57
N ALA A 109 7.60 -9.30 16.00
CA ALA A 109 7.70 -10.32 17.05
C ALA A 109 8.34 -11.62 16.56
N LEU A 110 8.37 -11.87 15.25
CA LEU A 110 8.83 -13.12 14.66
C LEU A 110 10.33 -13.09 14.34
N ASN A 111 10.98 -14.25 14.47
CA ASN A 111 12.35 -14.44 14.02
C ASN A 111 12.46 -14.32 12.50
N LYS A 112 13.66 -14.04 11.98
CA LYS A 112 13.89 -13.85 10.53
C LYS A 112 13.47 -15.07 9.68
N SER A 113 13.73 -16.28 10.16
CA SER A 113 13.33 -17.54 9.50
C SER A 113 11.81 -17.69 9.47
N ASP A 114 11.15 -17.47 10.62
CA ASP A 114 9.70 -17.52 10.78
C ASP A 114 8.99 -16.47 9.92
N ARG A 115 9.50 -15.23 9.89
CA ARG A 115 9.02 -14.16 9.00
C ARG A 115 9.11 -14.58 7.54
N LYS A 116 10.25 -15.13 7.11
CA LYS A 116 10.43 -15.59 5.73
C LYS A 116 9.46 -16.71 5.37
N SER A 117 9.28 -17.69 6.25
CA SER A 117 8.30 -18.78 6.05
C SER A 117 6.88 -18.23 5.98
N MET A 118 6.49 -17.33 6.88
CA MET A 118 5.16 -16.71 6.89
C MET A 118 4.87 -15.95 5.59
N LEU A 119 5.83 -15.14 5.12
CA LEU A 119 5.69 -14.42 3.86
C LEU A 119 5.57 -15.36 2.65
N ARG A 120 6.25 -16.51 2.68
CA ARG A 120 6.10 -17.55 1.64
C ARG A 120 4.73 -18.20 1.68
N GLN A 121 4.20 -18.51 2.87
CA GLN A 121 2.83 -19.05 3.02
C GLN A 121 1.78 -18.07 2.48
N ILE A 122 1.87 -16.78 2.85
CA ILE A 122 0.96 -15.72 2.35
C ILE A 122 1.08 -15.55 0.82
N ALA A 123 2.30 -15.68 0.29
CA ALA A 123 2.53 -15.66 -1.15
C ALA A 123 2.03 -16.93 -1.89
N GLY A 124 1.57 -17.95 -1.16
CA GLY A 124 1.14 -19.24 -1.69
C GLY A 124 2.28 -20.13 -2.17
N LYS A 125 3.51 -19.89 -1.69
CA LYS A 125 4.71 -20.67 -2.04
C LYS A 125 4.93 -21.87 -1.13
N ASP A 126 4.45 -21.79 0.11
CA ASP A 126 4.55 -22.84 1.12
C ASP A 126 3.14 -23.19 1.63
N PRO A 127 2.88 -24.45 2.06
CA PRO A 127 1.60 -24.82 2.66
C PRO A 127 1.34 -24.03 3.94
N VAL A 128 0.08 -23.68 4.17
CA VAL A 128 -0.34 -22.89 5.33
C VAL A 128 -0.32 -23.78 6.58
N ASP A 129 0.36 -23.34 7.64
CA ASP A 129 0.34 -24.03 8.93
C ASP A 129 -0.97 -23.69 9.68
N PRO A 130 -1.89 -24.66 9.89
CA PRO A 130 -3.16 -24.41 10.58
C PRO A 130 -2.96 -23.86 12.00
N ARG A 131 -1.88 -24.25 12.69
CA ARG A 131 -1.59 -23.80 14.06
C ARG A 131 -1.22 -22.32 14.15
N ARG A 132 -0.84 -21.70 13.02
CA ARG A 132 -0.34 -20.32 12.95
C ARG A 132 -1.22 -19.46 12.05
N LEU A 133 -2.40 -19.94 11.69
CA LEU A 133 -3.29 -19.31 10.72
C LEU A 133 -3.70 -17.90 11.14
N ASN A 134 -4.03 -17.69 12.42
CA ASN A 134 -4.43 -16.37 12.95
C ASN A 134 -3.31 -15.34 12.79
N VAL A 135 -2.07 -15.74 13.09
CA VAL A 135 -0.88 -14.89 12.93
C VAL A 135 -0.65 -14.60 11.44
N ALA A 136 -0.78 -15.60 10.57
CA ALA A 136 -0.62 -15.45 9.13
C ALA A 136 -1.65 -14.48 8.53
N ARG A 137 -2.93 -14.58 8.92
CA ARG A 137 -3.97 -13.65 8.50
C ARG A 137 -3.68 -12.23 8.98
N ALA A 138 -3.30 -12.07 10.24
CA ALA A 138 -2.96 -10.75 10.77
C ALA A 138 -1.81 -10.08 10.00
N VAL A 139 -0.75 -10.84 9.70
CA VAL A 139 0.36 -10.37 8.86
C VAL A 139 -0.14 -10.01 7.46
N ALA A 140 -1.00 -10.83 6.86
CA ALA A 140 -1.53 -10.56 5.52
C ALA A 140 -2.36 -9.26 5.47
N VAL A 141 -3.17 -8.98 6.48
CA VAL A 141 -3.92 -7.70 6.60
C VAL A 141 -2.95 -6.51 6.74
N GLN A 142 -1.94 -6.62 7.62
CA GLN A 142 -0.94 -5.56 7.80
C GLN A 142 -0.19 -5.24 6.50
N LEU A 143 0.26 -6.28 5.79
CA LEU A 143 0.94 -6.09 4.49
C LEU A 143 -0.01 -5.51 3.44
N ARG A 144 -1.29 -5.90 3.47
CA ARG A 144 -2.31 -5.40 2.56
C ARG A 144 -2.62 -3.93 2.78
N GLU A 145 -2.71 -3.48 4.03
CA GLU A 145 -2.88 -2.06 4.36
C GLU A 145 -1.65 -1.24 3.95
N SER A 146 -0.44 -1.75 4.19
CA SER A 146 0.80 -1.09 3.78
C SER A 146 0.88 -0.93 2.26
N ASN A 147 0.60 -2.01 1.51
CA ASN A 147 0.52 -1.95 0.04
C ASN A 147 -0.59 -1.02 -0.44
N ALA A 148 -1.74 -0.99 0.24
CA ALA A 148 -2.82 -0.07 -0.08
C ALA A 148 -2.42 1.39 0.11
N THR A 149 -1.70 1.68 1.20
CA THR A 149 -1.15 3.02 1.45
C THR A 149 -0.17 3.41 0.35
N MET A 150 0.73 2.52 -0.07
CA MET A 150 1.67 2.81 -1.16
C MET A 150 0.93 3.08 -2.48
N LEU A 151 -0.08 2.27 -2.81
CA LEU A 151 -0.94 2.51 -3.98
C LEU A 151 -1.64 3.87 -3.88
N LEU A 152 -2.22 4.21 -2.73
CA LEU A 152 -2.92 5.47 -2.54
C LEU A 152 -2.07 6.70 -2.90
N TYR A 153 -0.78 6.69 -2.53
CA TYR A 153 0.16 7.78 -2.81
C TYR A 153 0.91 7.65 -4.13
N LEU A 154 0.78 6.53 -4.84
CA LEU A 154 1.41 6.29 -6.13
C LEU A 154 1.16 7.44 -7.14
N PRO A 155 -0.06 7.99 -7.31
CA PRO A 155 -0.30 9.08 -8.26
C PRO A 155 0.58 10.31 -8.00
N VAL A 156 0.81 10.62 -6.72
CA VAL A 156 1.69 11.73 -6.34
C VAL A 156 3.14 11.41 -6.71
N ALA A 157 3.61 10.20 -6.41
CA ALA A 157 4.96 9.76 -6.79
C ALA A 157 5.18 9.81 -8.31
N VAL A 158 4.18 9.40 -9.10
CA VAL A 158 4.24 9.46 -10.58
C VAL A 158 4.30 10.91 -11.06
N ALA A 159 3.51 11.81 -10.47
CA ALA A 159 3.52 13.22 -10.87
C ALA A 159 4.88 13.90 -10.60
N PHE A 160 5.58 13.53 -9.52
CA PHE A 160 6.94 14.01 -9.24
C PHE A 160 7.99 13.46 -10.21
N LEU A 161 7.75 12.30 -10.82
CA LEU A 161 8.66 11.68 -11.79
C LEU A 161 8.52 12.27 -13.20
N SER A 162 7.61 13.24 -13.42
CA SER A 162 7.47 13.90 -14.71
C SER A 162 8.80 14.53 -15.13
N PRO A 163 9.43 14.06 -16.23
CA PRO A 163 10.77 14.49 -16.58
C PRO A 163 10.77 15.98 -16.93
N ALA A 164 11.75 16.70 -16.38
CA ALA A 164 12.14 17.97 -16.96
C ALA A 164 12.48 17.74 -18.44
N ARG A 165 12.01 18.64 -19.32
CA ARG A 165 12.05 18.59 -20.81
C ARG A 165 13.40 18.15 -21.42
N ARG A 166 14.49 18.22 -20.65
CA ARG A 166 15.87 17.94 -21.03
C ARG A 166 16.29 16.46 -20.93
N VAL A 167 15.49 15.59 -20.29
CA VAL A 167 15.93 14.25 -19.83
C VAL A 167 14.98 13.13 -20.31
N TRP A 168 14.32 13.33 -21.45
CA TRP A 168 13.26 12.44 -21.97
C TRP A 168 13.71 10.99 -22.22
N TRP A 169 14.99 10.76 -22.54
CA TRP A 169 15.52 9.42 -22.79
C TRP A 169 15.59 8.54 -21.53
N TYR A 170 15.65 9.12 -20.33
CA TYR A 170 15.48 8.37 -19.08
C TYR A 170 14.02 8.02 -18.77
N ALA A 171 13.05 8.62 -19.48
CA ALA A 171 11.63 8.37 -19.23
C ALA A 171 11.26 6.91 -19.54
N ILE A 172 11.89 6.29 -20.55
CA ILE A 172 11.64 4.89 -20.92
C ILE A 172 12.09 3.91 -19.81
N PRO A 173 13.37 3.89 -19.38
CA PRO A 173 13.80 2.98 -18.31
C PRO A 173 13.11 3.30 -16.98
N MET A 174 12.91 4.58 -16.63
CA MET A 174 12.19 4.97 -15.42
C MET A 174 10.72 4.52 -15.45
N GLY A 175 10.03 4.75 -16.57
CA GLY A 175 8.64 4.31 -16.77
C GLY A 175 8.51 2.79 -16.73
N THR A 176 9.52 2.06 -17.24
CA THR A 176 9.57 0.59 -17.16
C THR A 176 9.73 0.13 -15.71
N LEU A 177 10.68 0.68 -14.96
CA LEU A 177 10.89 0.35 -13.55
C LEU A 177 9.65 0.66 -12.71
N LEU A 178 9.03 1.82 -12.94
CA LEU A 178 7.80 2.23 -12.29
C LEU A 178 6.65 1.27 -12.62
N SER A 179 6.48 0.87 -13.88
CA SER A 179 5.44 -0.08 -14.29
C SER A 179 5.63 -1.44 -13.64
N VAL A 180 6.87 -1.93 -13.56
CA VAL A 180 7.21 -3.18 -12.84
C VAL A 180 6.87 -3.05 -11.35
N PHE A 181 7.23 -1.93 -10.72
CA PHE A 181 6.94 -1.66 -9.32
C PHE A 181 5.43 -1.60 -9.03
N ILE A 182 4.65 -0.93 -9.89
CA ILE A 182 3.19 -0.87 -9.77
C ILE A 182 2.59 -2.27 -9.94
N TYR A 183 3.05 -3.02 -10.94
CA TYR A 183 2.58 -4.37 -11.19
C TYR A 183 2.84 -5.30 -10.00
N THR A 184 4.04 -5.25 -9.40
CA THR A 184 4.37 -6.08 -8.23
C THR A 184 3.52 -5.69 -7.02
N LEU A 185 3.32 -4.40 -6.75
CA LEU A 185 2.44 -3.92 -5.68
C LEU A 185 1.01 -4.42 -5.84
N ILE A 186 0.42 -4.26 -7.03
CA ILE A 186 -0.96 -4.73 -7.31
C ILE A 186 -1.04 -6.25 -7.18
N ARG A 187 -0.04 -6.97 -7.72
CA ARG A 187 0.00 -8.43 -7.65
C ARG A 187 0.05 -8.91 -6.21
N ASP A 188 0.89 -8.31 -5.38
CA ASP A 188 1.08 -8.71 -3.99
C ASP A 188 -0.13 -8.32 -3.13
N PHE A 189 -0.73 -7.15 -3.38
CA PHE A 189 -2.02 -6.74 -2.79
C PHE A 189 -3.13 -7.76 -3.10
N ARG A 190 -3.25 -8.20 -4.36
CA ARG A 190 -4.23 -9.22 -4.77
C ARG A 190 -3.94 -10.60 -4.15
N ARG A 191 -2.66 -10.97 -4.01
CA ARG A 191 -2.27 -12.24 -3.37
C ARG A 191 -2.67 -12.26 -1.90
N GLN A 192 -2.40 -11.18 -1.17
CA GLN A 192 -2.80 -11.04 0.24
C GLN A 192 -4.33 -11.14 0.38
N GLY A 193 -5.09 -10.49 -0.51
CA GLY A 193 -6.55 -10.58 -0.49
C GLY A 193 -7.07 -12.00 -0.73
N ARG A 194 -6.55 -12.71 -1.74
CA ARG A 194 -6.93 -14.11 -1.99
C ARG A 194 -6.55 -15.04 -0.83
N PHE A 195 -5.43 -14.79 -0.17
CA PHE A 195 -5.03 -15.55 1.02
C PHE A 195 -6.05 -15.38 2.15
N LEU A 196 -6.47 -14.14 2.43
CA LEU A 196 -7.49 -13.85 3.45
C LEU A 196 -8.84 -14.49 3.11
N GLU A 197 -9.28 -14.38 1.86
CA GLU A 197 -10.53 -14.99 1.37
C GLU A 197 -10.51 -16.52 1.54
N LYS A 198 -9.46 -17.19 1.04
CA LYS A 198 -9.31 -18.65 1.15
C LYS A 198 -9.29 -19.15 2.59
N THR A 199 -8.66 -18.39 3.47
CA THR A 199 -8.52 -18.81 4.86
C THR A 199 -9.76 -18.47 5.68
N SER A 200 -10.57 -17.48 5.33
CA SER A 200 -11.77 -17.10 6.10
C SER A 200 -12.78 -18.24 6.32
N HIS A 201 -12.92 -19.17 5.36
CA HIS A 201 -13.81 -20.33 5.45
C HIS A 201 -13.31 -21.45 6.37
N SER A 202 -12.04 -21.41 6.80
CA SER A 202 -11.47 -22.43 7.70
C SER A 202 -11.84 -22.21 9.18
N ASP A 203 -12.41 -21.05 9.55
CA ASP A 203 -12.85 -20.77 10.93
C ASP A 203 -14.31 -21.17 11.22
N SER A 204 -15.09 -21.50 10.18
CA SER A 204 -16.52 -21.86 10.31
C SER A 204 -16.76 -23.37 10.42
N ARG A 205 -15.73 -24.17 10.71
CA ARG A 205 -15.80 -25.62 10.93
C ARG A 205 -15.09 -25.97 12.23
#